data_AF-A0AAE3G8T8-F1
#
_entry.id   AF-A0AAE3G8T8-F1
#
_cell.length_a   1.000
_cell.length_b   1.000
_cell.length_c   1.000
_cell.angle_alpha   90.00
_cell.angle_beta   90.00
_cell.angle_gamma   90.00
#
_symmetry.space_group_name_H-M   'P 1'
#
loop_
_entity.id
_entity.type
_entity.pdbx_description
1 polymer ?
#
loop_
_entity_poly.entity_id
_entity_poly.type
_entity_poly.pdbx_seq_one_letter_code
_entity_poly.pdbx_strand_id
1 'polypeptide(L)'
;MGRRLAAARIDFDSWSRMARDNPDQFERQRQAMIETMIRSADPVRQQRLRQLQWRIDQERRRARTPVAACVALSRMMWNQVYGETGLLSAMDHLGQRWRGETDAEAWPPAPACGVVALRANQAEAGSAD
;
A
#
# COMPACT_ATOMS: atom_id res chain seq x y z
N MET A 1 23.56 -3.64 -2.06
CA MET A 1 23.69 -4.64 -0.96
C MET A 1 22.30 -5.15 -0.60
N GLY A 2 21.84 -6.20 -1.29
CA GLY A 2 20.50 -6.74 -1.11
C GLY A 2 20.42 -7.57 0.16
N ARG A 3 19.80 -7.04 1.23
CA ARG A 3 19.44 -7.84 2.40
C ARG A 3 18.42 -8.89 1.93
N ARG A 4 18.86 -10.14 1.80
CA ARG A 4 17.96 -11.30 1.82
C ARG A 4 17.14 -11.16 3.10
N LEU A 5 15.83 -10.96 2.94
CA LEU A 5 14.91 -11.18 4.05
C LEU A 5 15.16 -12.63 4.46
N ALA A 6 15.73 -12.83 5.64
CA ALA A 6 15.63 -14.11 6.30
C ALA A 6 14.12 -14.30 6.50
N ALA A 7 13.47 -14.94 5.53
CA ALA A 7 12.11 -15.40 5.68
C ALA A 7 12.20 -16.29 6.93
N ALA A 8 11.70 -15.78 8.05
CA ALA A 8 11.61 -16.54 9.28
C ALA A 8 11.01 -17.88 8.87
N ARG A 9 11.74 -18.97 9.12
CA ARG A 9 11.36 -20.29 8.63
C ARG A 9 10.05 -20.65 9.32
N ILE A 10 8.92 -20.37 8.64
CA ILE A 10 7.59 -20.69 9.14
C ILE A 10 7.43 -22.20 8.96
N ASP A 11 7.24 -22.91 10.06
CA ASP A 11 6.78 -24.29 10.00
C ASP A 11 5.28 -24.30 9.69
N PHE A 12 4.92 -24.79 8.50
CA PHE A 12 3.55 -24.75 8.01
C PHE A 12 2.60 -25.55 8.92
N ASP A 13 3.02 -26.75 9.35
CA ASP A 13 2.14 -27.65 10.12
C ASP A 13 1.81 -27.06 11.49
N SER A 14 2.80 -26.47 12.17
CA SER A 14 2.59 -25.76 13.43
C SER A 14 1.64 -24.58 13.29
N TRP A 15 1.82 -23.73 12.27
CA TRP A 15 0.96 -22.57 12.06
C TRP A 15 -0.44 -22.96 11.59
N SER A 16 -0.56 -24.02 10.79
CA SER A 16 -1.84 -24.58 10.36
C SER A 16 -2.64 -25.12 11.55
N ARG A 17 -1.97 -25.80 12.48
CA ARG A 17 -2.58 -26.26 13.73
C ARG A 17 -3.02 -25.08 14.60
N MET A 18 -2.15 -24.08 14.79
CA MET A 18 -2.47 -22.87 15.55
C MET A 18 -3.68 -22.11 14.97
N ALA A 19 -3.79 -22.00 13.64
CA ALA A 19 -4.91 -21.33 13.00
C ALA A 19 -6.25 -22.05 13.24
N ARG A 20 -6.24 -23.38 13.41
CA ARG A 20 -7.44 -24.18 13.74
C ARG A 20 -7.79 -24.09 15.22
N ASP A 21 -6.80 -24.27 16.08
CA ASP A 21 -7.02 -24.47 17.51
C ASP A 21 -7.10 -23.15 18.28
N ASN A 22 -6.37 -22.11 17.83
CA ASN A 22 -6.28 -20.82 18.50
C ASN A 22 -6.08 -19.66 17.49
N PRO A 23 -7.14 -19.28 16.75
CA PRO A 23 -7.06 -18.29 15.67
C PRO A 23 -6.57 -16.91 16.14
N ASP A 24 -6.90 -16.51 17.38
CA ASP A 24 -6.45 -15.23 17.96
C ASP A 24 -4.95 -15.22 18.27
N GLN A 25 -4.39 -16.37 18.68
CA GLN A 25 -2.95 -16.52 18.84
C GLN A 25 -2.24 -16.44 17.49
N PHE A 26 -2.77 -17.12 16.48
CA PHE A 26 -2.24 -17.07 15.11
C PHE A 26 -2.17 -15.62 14.60
N GLU A 27 -3.25 -14.86 14.71
CA GLU A 27 -3.30 -13.50 14.17
C GLU A 27 -2.33 -12.55 14.92
N ARG A 28 -2.16 -12.72 16.24
CA ARG A 28 -1.15 -11.99 17.02
C ARG A 28 0.27 -12.32 16.56
N GLN A 29 0.58 -13.60 16.37
CA GLN A 29 1.90 -14.04 15.94
C GLN A 29 2.22 -13.57 14.52
N ARG A 30 1.23 -13.64 13.63
CA ARG A 30 1.30 -13.12 12.26
C ARG A 30 1.62 -11.62 12.25
N GLN A 31 0.93 -10.81 13.06
CA GLN A 31 1.18 -9.37 13.15
C GLN A 31 2.58 -9.06 13.70
N ALA A 32 3.02 -9.75 14.76
CA ALA A 32 4.35 -9.57 15.33
C ALA A 32 5.47 -9.88 14.34
N MET A 33 5.29 -10.93 13.53
CA MET A 33 6.27 -11.30 12.49
C MET A 33 6.34 -10.25 11.38
N ILE A 34 5.21 -9.70 10.94
CA ILE A 34 5.19 -8.60 9.97
C ILE A 34 5.84 -7.34 10.53
N GLU A 35 5.53 -6.94 11.76
CA GLU A 35 6.14 -5.74 12.35
C GLU A 35 7.66 -5.92 12.51
N THR A 36 8.14 -7.14 12.78
CA THR A 36 9.56 -7.45 12.81
C THR A 36 10.21 -7.30 11.42
N MET A 37 9.53 -7.79 10.38
CA MET A 37 9.97 -7.61 8.99
C MET A 37 10.01 -6.13 8.59
N ILE A 38 8.98 -5.35 8.93
CA ILE A 38 8.93 -3.91 8.67
C ILE A 38 10.07 -3.19 9.37
N ARG A 39 10.31 -3.46 10.67
CA ARG A 39 11.41 -2.85 11.43
C ARG A 39 12.80 -3.20 10.89
N SER A 40 12.96 -4.36 10.26
CA SER A 40 14.21 -4.76 9.61
C SER A 40 14.48 -4.04 8.28
N ALA A 41 13.46 -3.39 7.70
CA ALA A 41 13.60 -2.64 6.46
C ALA A 41 14.28 -1.28 6.69
N ASP A 42 14.76 -0.69 5.60
CA ASP A 42 15.33 0.65 5.62
C ASP A 42 14.33 1.68 6.19
N PRO A 43 14.73 2.60 7.09
CA PRO A 43 13.84 3.59 7.70
C PRO A 43 12.95 4.33 6.70
N VAL A 44 13.50 4.69 5.53
CA VAL A 44 12.78 5.41 4.47
C VAL A 44 11.60 4.58 3.93
N ARG A 45 11.70 3.24 3.97
CA ARG A 45 10.67 2.32 3.46
C ARG A 45 9.67 1.87 4.51
N GLN A 46 9.97 2.01 5.81
CA GLN A 46 9.10 1.48 6.88
C GLN A 46 7.69 2.08 6.84
N GLN A 47 7.57 3.39 6.64
CA GLN A 47 6.27 4.06 6.57
C GLN A 47 5.42 3.51 5.41
N ARG A 48 6.02 3.39 4.21
CA ARG A 48 5.34 2.82 3.04
C ARG A 48 4.92 1.37 3.26
N LEU A 49 5.76 0.56 3.92
CA LEU A 49 5.43 -0.82 4.25
C LEU A 49 4.26 -0.92 5.25
N ARG A 50 4.19 -0.05 6.25
CA ARG A 50 3.05 0.00 7.19
C ARG A 50 1.75 0.39 6.48
N GLN A 51 1.80 1.34 5.55
CA GLN A 51 0.63 1.70 4.73
C GLN A 51 0.16 0.54 3.86
N LEU A 52 1.10 -0.20 3.24
CA LEU A 52 0.77 -1.40 2.47
C LEU A 52 0.16 -2.48 3.36
N GLN A 53 0.74 -2.74 4.54
CA GLN A 53 0.22 -3.71 5.49
C GLN A 53 -1.20 -3.35 5.93
N TRP A 54 -1.46 -2.06 6.23
CA TRP A 54 -2.80 -1.59 6.56
C TRP A 54 -3.79 -1.89 5.43
N ARG A 55 -3.40 -1.63 4.17
CA ARG A 55 -4.24 -1.92 3.00
C ARG A 55 -4.53 -3.42 2.87
N ILE A 56 -3.53 -4.28 3.08
CA ILE A 56 -3.68 -5.74 3.11
C ILE A 56 -4.69 -6.15 4.19
N ASP A 57 -4.58 -5.58 5.39
CA ASP A 57 -5.47 -5.90 6.51
C ASP A 57 -6.91 -5.43 6.23
N GLN A 58 -7.12 -4.29 5.58
CA GLN A 58 -8.45 -3.85 5.14
C GLN A 58 -9.05 -4.79 4.09
N GLU A 59 -8.24 -5.23 3.12
CA GLU A 59 -8.71 -6.16 2.08
C GLU A 59 -9.13 -7.50 2.69
N ARG A 60 -8.35 -8.01 3.64
CA ARG A 60 -8.69 -9.22 4.41
C ARG A 60 -9.98 -9.07 5.21
N ARG A 61 -10.21 -7.92 5.85
CA ARG A 61 -11.43 -7.65 6.65
C ARG A 61 -12.68 -7.54 5.78
N ARG A 62 -12.55 -7.03 4.56
CA ARG A 62 -13.67 -6.88 3.61
C ARG A 62 -14.08 -8.21 2.96
N ALA A 63 -13.14 -9.14 2.83
CA ALA A 63 -13.39 -10.44 2.24
C ALA A 63 -14.28 -11.31 3.14
N ARG A 64 -15.28 -11.96 2.54
CA ARG A 64 -16.22 -12.84 3.25
C ARG A 64 -15.60 -14.17 3.69
N THR A 65 -14.52 -14.61 3.02
CA THR A 65 -13.83 -15.87 3.29
C THR A 65 -12.31 -15.71 3.15
N PRO A 66 -11.50 -16.56 3.81
CA PRO A 66 -10.04 -16.52 3.67
C PRO A 66 -9.57 -16.70 2.23
N VAL A 67 -10.22 -17.57 1.45
CA VAL A 67 -9.91 -17.79 0.03
C VAL A 67 -10.23 -16.54 -0.80
N ALA A 68 -11.36 -15.89 -0.54
CA ALA A 68 -11.70 -14.63 -1.21
C ALA A 68 -10.65 -13.54 -0.90
N ALA A 69 -10.15 -13.48 0.34
CA ALA A 69 -9.05 -12.59 0.70
C ALA A 69 -7.78 -12.90 -0.10
N CYS A 70 -7.41 -14.18 -0.23
CA CYS A 70 -6.25 -14.58 -1.03
C CYS A 70 -6.37 -14.14 -2.50
N VAL A 71 -7.54 -14.34 -3.12
CA VAL A 71 -7.79 -13.90 -4.49
C VAL A 71 -7.67 -12.38 -4.60
N ALA A 72 -8.29 -11.64 -3.68
CA ALA A 72 -8.24 -10.19 -3.65
C ALA A 72 -6.82 -9.64 -3.49
N LEU A 73 -6.03 -10.22 -2.59
CA LEU A 73 -4.62 -9.88 -2.41
C LEU A 73 -3.79 -10.21 -3.66
N SER A 74 -4.06 -11.33 -4.35
CA SER A 74 -3.39 -11.65 -5.63
C SER A 74 -3.68 -10.61 -6.71
N ARG A 75 -4.93 -10.13 -6.81
CA ARG A 75 -5.31 -9.05 -7.73
C ARG A 75 -4.62 -7.74 -7.36
N MET A 76 -4.55 -7.41 -6.07
CA MET A 76 -3.83 -6.22 -5.62
C MET A 76 -2.34 -6.27 -6.04
N MET A 77 -1.70 -7.43 -5.93
CA MET A 77 -0.31 -7.61 -6.39
C MET A 77 -0.19 -7.45 -7.91
N TRP A 78 -1.07 -8.09 -8.69
CA TRP A 78 -1.07 -7.95 -10.14
C TRP A 78 -1.34 -6.51 -10.61
N ASN A 79 -2.21 -5.78 -9.92
CA ASN A 79 -2.49 -4.37 -10.22
C ASN A 79 -1.25 -3.48 -10.03
N GLN A 80 -0.32 -3.82 -9.15
CA GLN A 80 0.95 -3.08 -9.03
C GLN A 80 1.85 -3.25 -10.25
N VAL A 81 1.65 -4.30 -11.06
CA VAL A 81 2.46 -4.60 -12.25
C VAL A 81 1.72 -4.19 -13.53
N TYR A 82 0.49 -4.67 -13.70
CA TYR A 82 -0.31 -4.52 -14.92
C TYR A 82 -1.39 -3.43 -14.83
N GLY A 83 -1.58 -2.80 -13.67
CA GLY A 83 -2.56 -1.73 -13.54
C GLY A 83 -2.19 -0.52 -14.39
N GLU A 84 -3.17 0.37 -14.60
CA GLU A 84 -3.01 1.64 -15.32
C GLU A 84 -1.82 2.47 -14.82
N THR A 85 -1.55 2.39 -13.52
CA THR A 85 -0.46 3.09 -12.83
C THR A 85 0.65 2.15 -12.35
N GLY A 86 0.64 0.91 -12.87
CA GLY A 86 1.55 -0.17 -12.51
C GLY A 86 2.92 -0.04 -13.16
N LEU A 87 3.81 -0.98 -12.82
CA LEU A 87 5.18 -1.00 -13.30
C LEU A 87 5.29 -0.98 -14.83
N LEU A 88 4.50 -1.80 -15.54
CA LEU A 88 4.61 -1.88 -17.00
C LEU A 88 4.18 -0.58 -17.68
N SER A 89 3.11 0.04 -17.19
CA SER A 89 2.68 1.37 -17.64
C SER A 89 3.80 2.40 -17.41
N ALA A 90 4.40 2.43 -16.21
CA ALA A 90 5.51 3.34 -15.92
C ALA A 90 6.74 3.11 -16.81
N MET A 91 7.04 1.84 -17.15
CA MET A 91 8.15 1.50 -18.06
C MET A 91 7.86 1.91 -19.50
N ASP A 92 6.63 1.73 -19.98
CA ASP A 92 6.23 2.13 -21.32
C ASP A 92 6.31 3.66 -21.49
N HIS A 93 5.77 4.42 -20.52
CA HIS A 93 5.89 5.87 -20.48
C HIS A 93 7.34 6.36 -20.46
N LEU A 94 8.21 5.70 -19.68
CA LEU A 94 9.65 6.00 -19.68
C LEU A 94 10.25 5.77 -21.08
N GLY A 95 9.88 4.67 -21.75
CA GLY A 95 10.35 4.34 -23.09
C GLY A 95 9.91 5.34 -24.16
N GLN A 96 8.65 5.77 -24.13
CA GLN A 96 8.11 6.79 -25.04
C GLN A 96 8.83 8.13 -24.87
N ARG A 97 9.01 8.57 -23.62
CA ARG A 97 9.79 9.77 -23.29
C ARG A 97 11.23 9.68 -23.78
N TRP A 98 11.86 8.51 -23.63
CA TRP A 98 13.22 8.30 -24.11
C TRP A 98 13.34 8.39 -25.65
N ARG A 99 12.31 7.95 -26.38
CA ARG A 99 12.27 8.01 -27.86
C ARG A 99 11.93 9.39 -28.41
N GLY A 100 11.59 10.37 -27.57
CA GLY A 100 11.11 11.69 -28.01
C GLY A 100 9.69 11.66 -28.57
N GLU A 101 8.96 10.57 -28.33
CA GLU A 101 7.57 10.37 -28.72
C GLU A 101 6.70 10.79 -27.52
N THR A 102 6.47 12.10 -27.30
CA THR A 102 5.53 12.52 -26.25
C THR A 102 4.57 13.59 -26.74
N ASP A 103 3.30 13.21 -26.88
CA ASP A 103 2.17 14.12 -26.69
C ASP A 103 2.15 14.54 -25.22
N ALA A 104 2.05 15.83 -24.96
CA ALA A 104 2.41 16.47 -23.70
C ALA A 104 1.50 16.17 -22.47
N GLU A 105 0.70 15.09 -22.44
CA GLU A 105 -0.41 14.99 -21.47
C GLU A 105 -0.66 13.66 -20.72
N ALA A 106 0.15 12.60 -20.81
CA ALA A 106 -0.21 11.33 -20.13
C ALA A 106 0.84 10.70 -19.19
N TRP A 107 0.53 10.88 -17.89
CA TRP A 107 0.62 9.98 -16.72
C TRP A 107 1.93 9.70 -15.93
N PRO A 108 1.89 9.90 -14.57
CA PRO A 108 0.77 10.47 -13.79
C PRO A 108 0.61 11.98 -13.92
N PRO A 109 -0.53 12.55 -14.40
CA PRO A 109 -0.98 13.83 -13.88
C PRO A 109 -1.04 13.75 -12.36
N ALA A 110 -0.63 14.84 -11.73
CA ALA A 110 -0.71 15.01 -10.29
C ALA A 110 -2.14 14.69 -9.81
N PRO A 111 -2.34 14.02 -8.64
CA PRO A 111 -3.55 14.33 -7.90
C PRO A 111 -3.51 15.83 -7.67
N ALA A 112 -4.44 16.57 -8.30
CA ALA A 112 -4.63 17.97 -8.03
C ALA A 112 -5.10 18.10 -6.58
N CYS A 113 -4.18 18.03 -5.62
CA CYS A 113 -4.39 18.60 -4.31
C CYS A 113 -4.34 20.11 -4.52
N GLY A 114 -5.44 20.66 -5.02
CA GLY A 114 -5.67 22.09 -4.97
C GLY A 114 -5.63 22.46 -3.49
N VAL A 115 -4.66 23.29 -3.10
CA VAL A 115 -4.67 23.93 -1.79
C VAL A 115 -5.92 24.80 -1.76
N VAL A 116 -6.99 24.29 -1.16
CA VAL A 116 -8.17 25.11 -0.86
C VAL A 116 -7.78 26.01 0.30
N ALA A 117 -7.45 27.27 0.00
CA ALA A 117 -7.27 28.27 1.04
C ALA A 117 -8.58 28.39 1.82
N LEU A 118 -8.60 27.92 3.06
CA LEU A 118 -9.71 28.13 3.98
C LEU A 118 -9.78 29.63 4.25
N ARG A 119 -10.70 30.36 3.60
CA ARG A 119 -10.93 31.77 3.91
C ARG A 119 -11.38 31.87 5.36
N ALA A 120 -10.53 32.44 6.21
CA ALA A 120 -10.96 32.93 7.52
C ALA A 120 -12.01 34.01 7.27
N ASN A 121 -13.21 33.83 7.80
CA ASN A 121 -14.25 34.86 7.84
C ASN A 121 -13.64 36.12 8.44
N GLN A 122 -13.53 37.17 7.64
CA GLN A 122 -13.30 38.51 8.18
C GLN A 122 -14.59 38.91 8.88
N ALA A 123 -14.49 39.07 10.19
CA ALA A 123 -15.47 39.81 10.97
C ALA A 123 -15.60 41.19 10.33
N GLU A 124 -16.77 41.50 9.78
CA GLU A 124 -17.11 42.87 9.39
C GLU A 124 -17.21 43.71 10.66
N ALA A 125 -16.08 44.33 11.01
CA ALA A 125 -16.10 45.61 11.70
C ALA A 125 -16.54 46.67 10.68
N GLY A 126 -17.86 46.82 10.53
CA GLY A 126 -18.47 47.97 9.86
C GLY A 126 -18.83 49.02 10.91
N SER A 127 -17.98 50.03 11.04
CA SER A 127 -18.24 51.26 11.77
C SER A 127 -18.88 52.30 10.85
N ALA A 128 -19.67 53.19 11.45
CA ALA A 128 -20.10 54.52 11.02
C ALA A 128 -21.33 54.60 10.09
N ASP A 129 -22.48 54.93 10.69
CA ASP A 129 -23.10 56.24 10.50
C ASP A 129 -23.33 56.89 11.87
#